data_AF-A0A7T3RBG1-F1
#
_entry.id   AF-A0A7T3RBG1-F1
#
_cell.length_a   1.000
_cell.length_b   1.000
_cell.length_c   1.000
_cell.angle_alpha   90.00
_cell.angle_beta   90.00
_cell.angle_gamma   90.00
#
_symmetry.space_group_name_H-M   'P 1'
#
loop_
_entity.id
_entity.type
_entity.pdbx_description
1 polymer ?
#
loop_
_entity_poly.entity_id
_entity_poly.type
_entity_poly.pdbx_seq_one_letter_code
_entity_poly.pdbx_strand_id
1 'polypeptide(L)'
;MAEMTLYHGSLDLIKKPVFGYGKTNNDYGLGFYCTQNLELAKEWAAQDPEKDGWANEYSIEIDGLTSLNLNGSEYTILNWLSVLAKYRDFRVSTPLARHGKDYLIENFYVPVENYDMIVGYRADDSYFSFARAFVNNEISIAQLAKAMKLGKLGEQYVLKSQKAFEKLHFKKTHKSPADEYFSKRKDRNENANLVFRKEAENVDLDGIFMRDILREKIKNDDERLR
;
A
#
# COMPACT_ATOMS: atom_id res chain seq x y z
N MET A 1 5.61 25.66 -11.86
CA MET A 1 5.80 24.78 -10.69
C MET A 1 4.92 23.57 -10.89
N ALA A 2 5.44 22.36 -10.72
CA ALA A 2 4.61 21.17 -10.81
C ALA A 2 3.75 21.05 -9.54
N GLU A 3 2.43 21.03 -9.73
CA GLU A 3 1.46 20.82 -8.66
C GLU A 3 0.68 19.53 -8.88
N MET A 4 0.28 18.91 -7.78
CA MET A 4 -0.52 17.69 -7.76
C MET A 4 -1.69 17.83 -6.79
N THR A 5 -2.86 17.31 -7.15
CA THR A 5 -4.00 17.20 -6.23
C THR A 5 -3.95 15.88 -5.47
N LEU A 6 -4.09 15.95 -4.15
CA LEU A 6 -4.13 14.80 -3.25
C LEU A 6 -5.39 14.84 -2.38
N TYR A 7 -5.92 13.66 -2.08
CA TYR A 7 -7.10 13.46 -1.24
C TYR A 7 -6.78 12.55 -0.05
N HIS A 8 -7.21 12.95 1.13
CA HIS A 8 -7.12 12.15 2.35
C HIS A 8 -8.52 11.82 2.89
N GLY A 9 -8.86 10.53 2.92
CA GLY A 9 -10.09 10.03 3.50
C GLY A 9 -9.99 9.85 5.01
N SER A 10 -10.90 10.47 5.77
CA SER A 10 -11.00 10.36 7.23
C SER A 10 -12.44 10.59 7.71
N LEU A 11 -12.75 10.14 8.93
CA LEU A 11 -13.98 10.57 9.62
C LEU A 11 -13.92 12.05 10.04
N ASP A 12 -12.71 12.62 10.09
CA ASP A 12 -12.46 13.99 10.52
C ASP A 12 -12.21 14.95 9.34
N LEU A 13 -12.62 16.20 9.56
CA LEU A 13 -12.22 17.33 8.72
C LEU A 13 -10.79 17.73 9.08
N ILE A 14 -9.84 17.37 8.24
CA ILE A 14 -8.42 17.66 8.44
C ILE A 14 -8.07 18.81 7.49
N LYS A 15 -7.99 20.03 8.03
CA LYS A 15 -7.54 21.21 7.26
C LYS A 15 -6.04 21.43 7.33
N LYS A 16 -5.42 21.00 8.43
CA LYS A 16 -3.98 21.14 8.69
C LYS A 16 -3.44 19.82 9.20
N PRO A 17 -2.92 18.94 8.33
CA PRO A 17 -2.25 17.74 8.79
C PRO A 17 -1.00 18.12 9.59
N VAL A 18 -0.70 17.34 10.62
CA VAL A 18 0.39 17.61 11.56
C VAL A 18 1.51 16.61 11.29
N PHE A 19 2.72 17.11 11.03
CA PHE A 19 3.89 16.28 10.85
C PHE A 19 4.15 15.44 12.11
N GLY A 20 4.45 14.15 11.93
CA GLY A 20 4.66 13.21 13.02
C GLY A 20 3.39 12.69 13.71
N TYR A 21 2.20 13.06 13.25
CA TYR A 21 0.94 12.52 13.77
C TYR A 21 0.47 11.31 12.95
N GLY A 22 -0.11 10.32 13.63
CA GLY A 22 -0.67 9.12 13.02
C GLY A 22 -0.10 7.82 13.59
N LYS A 23 -0.42 6.70 12.96
CA LYS A 23 0.04 5.37 13.38
C LYS A 23 1.43 5.09 12.79
N THR A 24 2.32 4.56 13.63
CA THR A 24 3.66 4.13 13.21
C THR A 24 3.64 2.81 12.43
N ASN A 25 2.55 2.05 12.53
CA ASN A 25 2.34 0.77 11.86
C ASN A 25 1.35 0.89 10.67
N ASN A 26 1.34 2.01 9.97
CA ASN A 26 0.71 2.09 8.64
C ASN A 26 1.62 1.48 7.56
N ASP A 27 1.13 1.33 6.33
CA ASP A 27 1.80 0.56 5.25
C ASP A 27 3.26 0.94 4.99
N TYR A 28 3.56 2.23 5.09
CA TYR A 28 4.88 2.82 4.91
C TYR A 28 5.37 3.54 6.18
N GLY A 29 4.89 3.09 7.34
CA GLY A 29 5.18 3.68 8.64
C GLY A 29 4.46 5.02 8.87
N LEU A 30 4.99 5.83 9.78
CA LEU A 30 4.40 7.13 10.13
C LEU A 30 4.42 8.10 8.92
N GLY A 31 3.31 8.77 8.63
CA GLY A 31 3.18 9.71 7.51
C GLY A 31 1.74 10.14 7.27
N PHE A 32 1.52 11.05 6.31
CA PHE A 32 0.19 11.47 5.88
C PHE A 32 -0.20 10.79 4.57
N TYR A 33 -1.25 9.99 4.61
CA TYR A 33 -1.63 9.05 3.55
C TYR A 33 -2.72 9.64 2.67
N CYS A 34 -2.46 9.71 1.37
CA CYS A 34 -3.35 10.32 0.40
C CYS A 34 -3.50 9.43 -0.85
N THR A 35 -4.40 9.83 -1.74
CA THR A 35 -4.52 9.29 -3.09
C THR A 35 -4.89 10.42 -4.06
N GLN A 36 -4.61 10.26 -5.35
CA GLN A 36 -5.10 11.19 -6.38
C GLN A 36 -6.56 10.92 -6.79
N ASN A 37 -7.14 9.81 -6.33
CA ASN A 37 -8.50 9.44 -6.67
C ASN A 37 -9.48 9.85 -5.57
N LEU A 38 -10.31 10.87 -5.86
CA LEU A 38 -11.33 11.37 -4.93
C LEU A 38 -12.31 10.28 -4.45
N GLU A 39 -12.79 9.44 -5.36
CA GLU A 39 -13.77 8.39 -5.02
C GLU A 39 -13.14 7.35 -4.08
N LEU A 40 -11.87 7.01 -4.32
CA LEU A 40 -11.12 6.12 -3.44
C LEU A 40 -10.91 6.76 -2.05
N ALA A 41 -10.61 8.07 -1.98
CA ALA A 41 -10.50 8.76 -0.70
C ALA A 41 -11.83 8.79 0.07
N LYS A 42 -12.97 8.93 -0.60
CA LYS A 42 -14.29 8.81 0.03
C LYS A 42 -14.52 7.39 0.55
N GLU A 43 -14.22 6.36 -0.25
CA GLU A 43 -14.26 4.97 0.23
C GLU A 43 -13.38 4.77 1.48
N TRP A 44 -12.19 5.40 1.56
CA TRP A 44 -11.33 5.32 2.76
C TRP A 44 -11.92 6.01 3.99
N ALA A 45 -12.74 7.04 3.78
CA ALA A 45 -13.43 7.77 4.84
C ALA A 45 -14.66 7.00 5.38
N ALA A 46 -15.25 6.10 4.59
CA ALA A 46 -16.44 5.33 4.95
C ALA A 46 -16.10 4.02 5.70
N GLN A 47 -15.54 4.16 6.91
CA GLN A 47 -15.19 3.01 7.77
C GLN A 47 -16.34 2.53 8.66
N ASP A 48 -17.33 3.37 8.88
CA ASP A 48 -18.46 3.16 9.77
C ASP A 48 -19.75 3.34 8.94
N PRO A 49 -20.67 2.35 8.89
CA PRO A 49 -21.89 2.44 8.08
C PRO A 49 -22.87 3.50 8.60
N GLU A 50 -22.69 4.00 9.83
CA GLU A 50 -23.59 4.97 10.47
C GLU A 50 -22.99 6.39 10.51
N LYS A 51 -21.75 6.58 10.05
CA LYS A 51 -21.06 7.88 10.13
C LYS A 51 -20.49 8.30 8.79
N ASP A 52 -20.95 9.45 8.34
CA ASP A 52 -20.38 10.12 7.17
C ASP A 52 -18.91 10.46 7.41
N GLY A 53 -18.11 10.26 6.38
CA GLY A 53 -16.70 10.65 6.34
C GLY A 53 -16.45 11.87 5.44
N TRP A 54 -15.17 12.18 5.26
CA TRP A 54 -14.70 13.29 4.46
C TRP A 54 -13.47 12.90 3.63
N ALA A 55 -13.48 13.29 2.36
CA ALA A 55 -12.28 13.33 1.54
C ALA A 55 -11.74 14.78 1.55
N ASN A 56 -10.64 14.99 2.26
CA ASN A 56 -9.96 16.28 2.39
C ASN A 56 -9.04 16.48 1.17
N GLU A 57 -9.28 17.53 0.39
CA GLU A 57 -8.53 17.87 -0.83
C GLU A 57 -7.40 18.85 -0.54
N TYR A 58 -6.24 18.58 -1.12
CA TYR A 58 -5.05 19.40 -1.02
C TYR A 58 -4.41 19.57 -2.40
N SER A 59 -3.73 20.70 -2.62
CA SER A 59 -2.66 20.78 -3.62
C SER A 59 -1.32 20.59 -2.92
N ILE A 60 -0.39 19.93 -3.59
CA ILE A 60 1.00 19.85 -3.17
C ILE A 60 1.92 20.34 -4.28
N GLU A 61 2.86 21.20 -3.93
CA GLU A 61 3.98 21.55 -4.80
C GLU A 61 5.03 20.44 -4.75
N ILE A 62 5.27 19.74 -5.86
CA ILE A 62 6.19 18.60 -5.87
C ILE A 62 7.64 18.97 -6.19
N ASP A 63 7.86 20.18 -6.72
CA ASP A 63 9.19 20.65 -7.10
C ASP A 63 10.13 20.64 -5.89
N GLY A 64 11.27 19.98 -6.04
CA GLY A 64 12.30 19.87 -5.02
C GLY A 64 12.01 18.85 -3.92
N LEU A 65 10.88 18.12 -3.92
CA LEU A 65 10.68 16.98 -3.02
C LEU A 65 11.40 15.74 -3.55
N THR A 66 12.03 14.95 -2.67
CA THR A 66 12.50 13.62 -3.04
C THR A 66 11.32 12.64 -3.04
N SER A 67 11.14 11.91 -4.14
CA SER A 67 10.06 10.93 -4.28
C SER A 67 10.61 9.52 -4.50
N LEU A 68 9.98 8.55 -3.84
CA LEU A 68 10.18 7.13 -4.06
C LEU A 68 8.92 6.56 -4.70
N ASN A 69 9.01 6.01 -5.91
CA ASN A 69 7.89 5.33 -6.54
C ASN A 69 8.12 3.81 -6.55
N LEU A 70 7.57 3.10 -5.57
CA LEU A 70 7.68 1.63 -5.47
C LEU A 70 6.92 0.87 -6.57
N ASN A 71 6.10 1.57 -7.36
CA ASN A 71 5.44 1.01 -8.55
C ASN A 71 6.26 1.25 -9.83
N GLY A 72 7.42 1.92 -9.72
CA GLY A 72 8.36 2.15 -10.82
C GLY A 72 9.02 0.86 -11.29
N SER A 73 9.51 0.85 -12.53
CA SER A 73 10.15 -0.31 -13.16
C SER A 73 11.43 -0.77 -12.45
N GLU A 74 12.07 0.10 -11.68
CA GLU A 74 13.25 -0.20 -10.89
C GLU A 74 12.93 -1.09 -9.67
N TYR A 75 11.67 -1.19 -9.27
CA TYR A 75 11.22 -2.00 -8.13
C TYR A 75 10.37 -3.18 -8.59
N THR A 76 10.30 -4.19 -7.72
CA THR A 76 9.46 -5.37 -7.87
C THR A 76 8.40 -5.38 -6.77
N ILE A 77 7.44 -6.30 -6.90
CA ILE A 77 6.43 -6.50 -5.85
C ILE A 77 7.06 -6.90 -4.50
N LEU A 78 8.26 -7.50 -4.51
CA LEU A 78 8.99 -7.88 -3.31
C LEU A 78 9.53 -6.66 -2.55
N ASN A 79 9.90 -5.58 -3.25
CA ASN A 79 10.29 -4.33 -2.59
C ASN A 79 9.10 -3.74 -1.84
N TRP A 80 7.94 -3.63 -2.50
CA TRP A 80 6.71 -3.20 -1.83
C TRP A 80 6.35 -4.11 -0.64
N LEU A 81 6.41 -5.43 -0.82
CA LEU A 81 6.07 -6.39 0.23
C LEU A 81 7.04 -6.31 1.42
N SER A 82 8.33 -6.09 1.18
CA SER A 82 9.32 -5.92 2.24
C SER A 82 9.07 -4.68 3.10
N VAL A 83 8.63 -3.57 2.47
CA VAL A 83 8.24 -2.37 3.20
C VAL A 83 6.99 -2.63 4.03
N LEU A 84 6.00 -3.31 3.44
CA LEU A 84 4.81 -3.73 4.16
C LEU A 84 5.15 -4.62 5.35
N ALA A 85 6.04 -5.59 5.16
CA ALA A 85 6.51 -6.49 6.20
C ALA A 85 7.22 -5.75 7.35
N LYS A 86 7.97 -4.69 7.04
CA LYS A 86 8.66 -3.89 8.06
C LYS A 86 7.69 -3.14 8.98
N TYR A 87 6.63 -2.55 8.43
CA TYR A 87 5.74 -1.68 9.21
C TYR A 87 4.44 -2.33 9.65
N ARG A 88 3.93 -3.32 8.90
CA ARG A 88 2.69 -4.04 9.22
C ARG A 88 2.99 -5.41 9.82
N ASP A 89 2.24 -5.72 10.87
CA ASP A 89 2.08 -7.09 11.31
C ASP A 89 0.85 -7.70 10.62
N PHE A 90 1.07 -8.44 9.53
CA PHE A 90 0.03 -9.22 8.89
C PHE A 90 -0.12 -10.64 9.46
N ARG A 91 0.44 -10.91 10.64
CA ARG A 91 0.32 -12.14 11.43
C ARG A 91 0.70 -13.41 10.67
N VAL A 92 1.92 -13.88 10.89
CA VAL A 92 2.44 -15.13 10.33
C VAL A 92 2.60 -16.18 11.42
N SER A 93 2.08 -17.39 11.19
CA SER A 93 2.07 -18.47 12.19
C SER A 93 3.16 -19.53 11.96
N THR A 94 3.59 -19.74 10.72
CA THR A 94 4.56 -20.79 10.36
C THR A 94 6.02 -20.31 10.51
N PRO A 95 6.97 -21.20 10.86
CA PRO A 95 8.40 -20.86 10.86
C PRO A 95 8.89 -20.39 9.48
N LEU A 96 8.42 -21.00 8.40
CA LEU A 96 8.75 -20.62 7.03
C LEU A 96 8.34 -19.17 6.75
N ALA A 97 7.12 -18.78 7.10
CA ALA A 97 6.64 -17.42 6.87
C ALA A 97 7.37 -16.37 7.72
N ARG A 98 7.78 -16.70 8.96
CA ARG A 98 8.63 -15.81 9.76
C ARG A 98 9.98 -15.58 9.09
N HIS A 99 10.68 -16.65 8.72
CA HIS A 99 11.96 -16.54 8.02
C HIS A 99 11.81 -15.82 6.66
N GLY A 100 10.74 -16.10 5.92
CA GLY A 100 10.45 -15.41 4.66
C GLY A 100 10.24 -13.92 4.84
N LYS A 101 9.52 -13.51 5.89
CA LYS A 101 9.32 -12.10 6.24
C LYS A 101 10.64 -11.41 6.57
N ASP A 102 11.46 -12.03 7.42
CA ASP A 102 12.76 -11.47 7.82
C ASP A 102 13.69 -11.35 6.61
N TYR A 103 13.76 -12.39 5.77
CA TYR A 103 14.55 -12.40 4.55
C TYR A 103 14.12 -11.30 3.55
N LEU A 104 12.81 -11.07 3.40
CA LEU A 104 12.28 -9.98 2.58
C LEU A 104 12.77 -8.61 3.08
N ILE A 105 12.69 -8.37 4.40
CA ILE A 105 13.13 -7.10 5.00
C ILE A 105 14.64 -6.93 4.81
N GLU A 106 15.43 -7.99 4.99
CA GLU A 106 16.89 -7.91 4.86
C GLU A 106 17.37 -7.66 3.43
N ASN A 107 16.70 -8.26 2.43
CA ASN A 107 17.24 -8.31 1.06
C ASN A 107 16.49 -7.44 0.04
N PHE A 108 15.27 -6.99 0.35
CA PHE A 108 14.42 -6.24 -0.59
C PHE A 108 13.95 -4.88 -0.06
N TYR A 109 14.21 -4.57 1.22
CA TYR A 109 13.75 -3.32 1.82
C TYR A 109 14.38 -2.08 1.18
N VAL A 110 13.52 -1.11 0.88
CA VAL A 110 13.91 0.23 0.43
C VAL A 110 13.69 1.19 1.60
N PRO A 111 14.68 2.01 1.99
CA PRO A 111 14.57 2.92 3.12
C PRO A 111 13.66 4.10 2.81
N VAL A 112 12.36 3.87 2.95
CA VAL A 112 11.30 4.83 2.65
C VAL A 112 11.34 6.07 3.54
N GLU A 113 12.01 5.99 4.68
CA GLU A 113 12.27 7.08 5.61
C GLU A 113 13.17 8.19 5.03
N ASN A 114 13.92 7.91 3.95
CA ASN A 114 14.83 8.87 3.32
C ASN A 114 14.17 9.78 2.28
N TYR A 115 12.86 9.63 2.05
CA TYR A 115 12.13 10.33 1.00
C TYR A 115 11.10 11.29 1.60
N ASP A 116 10.86 12.41 0.92
CA ASP A 116 9.82 13.37 1.29
C ASP A 116 8.41 12.81 0.97
N MET A 117 8.30 12.05 -0.12
CA MET A 117 7.07 11.45 -0.62
C MET A 117 7.28 10.02 -1.10
N ILE A 118 6.33 9.13 -0.82
CA ILE A 118 6.32 7.74 -1.32
C ILE A 118 5.09 7.52 -2.17
N VAL A 119 5.23 6.80 -3.27
CA VAL A 119 4.13 6.27 -4.10
C VAL A 119 4.21 4.75 -4.09
N GLY A 120 3.09 4.09 -3.85
CA GLY A 120 3.01 2.64 -3.94
C GLY A 120 1.60 2.10 -3.72
N TYR A 121 1.44 0.78 -3.74
CA TYR A 121 0.12 0.16 -3.53
C TYR A 121 -0.40 0.27 -2.09
N ARG A 122 -1.71 0.49 -1.96
CA ARG A 122 -2.44 0.42 -0.69
C ARG A 122 -2.54 -1.01 -0.17
N ALA A 123 -2.25 -1.25 1.11
CA ALA A 123 -2.55 -2.52 1.75
C ALA A 123 -3.84 -2.45 2.59
N ASP A 124 -4.85 -3.20 2.18
CA ASP A 124 -6.05 -3.49 2.95
C ASP A 124 -6.02 -4.94 3.50
N ASP A 125 -7.14 -5.39 4.06
CA ASP A 125 -7.27 -6.76 4.60
C ASP A 125 -7.06 -7.85 3.52
N SER A 126 -7.45 -7.56 2.28
CA SER A 126 -7.27 -8.45 1.14
C SER A 126 -5.78 -8.65 0.84
N TYR A 127 -5.01 -7.56 0.80
CA TYR A 127 -3.57 -7.61 0.57
C TYR A 127 -2.79 -8.33 1.66
N PHE A 128 -3.21 -8.22 2.93
CA PHE A 128 -2.59 -9.04 3.98
C PHE A 128 -2.81 -10.53 3.76
N SER A 129 -3.92 -10.92 3.15
CA SER A 129 -4.16 -12.32 2.81
C SER A 129 -3.20 -12.77 1.69
N PHE A 130 -2.91 -11.93 0.71
CA PHE A 130 -2.00 -12.27 -0.39
C PHE A 130 -0.56 -12.32 0.10
N ALA A 131 -0.16 -11.34 0.93
CA ALA A 131 1.13 -11.30 1.60
C ALA A 131 1.35 -12.56 2.44
N ARG A 132 0.36 -12.96 3.27
CA ARG A 132 0.40 -14.21 4.06
C ARG A 132 0.55 -15.44 3.19
N ALA A 133 -0.29 -15.58 2.16
CA ALA A 133 -0.25 -16.72 1.26
C ALA A 133 1.13 -16.86 0.59
N PHE A 134 1.70 -15.74 0.14
CA PHE A 134 3.03 -15.74 -0.47
C PHE A 134 4.12 -16.18 0.51
N VAL A 135 4.20 -15.57 1.71
CA VAL A 135 5.24 -15.95 2.69
C VAL A 135 5.04 -17.36 3.25
N ASN A 136 3.81 -17.89 3.23
CA ASN A 136 3.51 -19.29 3.56
C ASN A 136 3.83 -20.27 2.42
N ASN A 137 4.34 -19.81 1.28
CA ASN A 137 4.63 -20.63 0.11
C ASN A 137 3.36 -21.22 -0.55
N GLU A 138 2.22 -20.54 -0.44
CA GLU A 138 0.95 -20.97 -1.05
C GLU A 138 0.78 -20.44 -2.48
N ILE A 139 1.37 -19.28 -2.79
CA ILE A 139 1.34 -18.66 -4.13
C ILE A 139 2.76 -18.26 -4.56
N SER A 140 2.98 -18.16 -5.87
CA SER A 140 4.21 -17.67 -6.46
C SER A 140 4.31 -16.14 -6.45
N ILE A 141 5.51 -15.60 -6.75
CA ILE A 141 5.72 -14.16 -6.97
C ILE A 141 4.81 -13.65 -8.10
N ALA A 142 4.66 -14.42 -9.18
CA ALA A 142 3.88 -14.02 -10.35
C ALA A 142 2.39 -13.91 -9.99
N GLN A 143 1.86 -14.87 -9.24
CA GLN A 143 0.49 -14.82 -8.72
C GLN A 143 0.28 -13.62 -7.79
N LEU A 144 1.22 -13.35 -6.88
CA LEU A 144 1.18 -12.17 -6.01
C LEU A 144 1.13 -10.88 -6.85
N ALA A 145 2.06 -10.69 -7.78
CA ALA A 145 2.12 -9.50 -8.63
C ALA A 145 0.83 -9.30 -9.45
N LYS A 146 0.26 -10.39 -9.98
CA LYS A 146 -0.98 -10.35 -10.74
C LYS A 146 -2.19 -10.00 -9.88
N ALA A 147 -2.33 -10.60 -8.70
CA ALA A 147 -3.40 -10.29 -7.76
C ALA A 147 -3.37 -8.80 -7.33
N MET A 148 -2.16 -8.28 -7.09
CA MET A 148 -1.93 -6.87 -6.73
C MET A 148 -2.40 -5.92 -7.84
N LYS A 149 -2.03 -6.20 -9.09
CA LYS A 149 -2.42 -5.40 -10.27
C LYS A 149 -3.93 -5.47 -10.57
N LEU A 150 -4.54 -6.65 -10.44
CA LEU A 150 -5.95 -6.88 -10.77
C LEU A 150 -6.92 -6.46 -9.65
N GLY A 151 -6.47 -6.41 -8.40
CA GLY A 151 -7.31 -6.05 -7.25
C GLY A 151 -7.82 -4.60 -7.26
N LYS A 152 -7.24 -3.71 -8.08
CA LYS A 152 -7.67 -2.30 -8.27
C LYS A 152 -7.90 -1.54 -6.96
N LEU A 153 -7.11 -1.83 -5.92
CA LEU A 153 -7.23 -1.19 -4.60
C LEU A 153 -6.62 0.21 -4.54
N GLY A 154 -5.84 0.56 -5.58
CA GLY A 154 -5.38 1.91 -5.86
C GLY A 154 -3.96 2.19 -5.37
N GLU A 155 -3.45 3.30 -5.86
CA GLU A 155 -2.16 3.86 -5.45
C GLU A 155 -2.37 4.85 -4.31
N GLN A 156 -1.40 4.87 -3.42
CA GLN A 156 -1.32 5.81 -2.31
C GLN A 156 -0.05 6.64 -2.39
N TYR A 157 -0.19 7.88 -1.95
CA TYR A 157 0.84 8.89 -1.83
C TYR A 157 1.05 9.15 -0.34
N VAL A 158 2.27 9.01 0.17
CA VAL A 158 2.55 9.22 1.59
C VAL A 158 3.55 10.33 1.77
N LEU A 159 3.15 11.37 2.50
CA LEU A 159 4.02 12.48 2.86
C LEU A 159 4.76 12.14 4.16
N LYS A 160 6.08 12.30 4.14
CA LYS A 160 6.98 11.71 5.13
C LYS A 160 7.87 12.71 5.85
N SER A 161 8.04 13.92 5.30
CA SER A 161 8.94 14.94 5.86
C SER A 161 8.21 16.24 6.18
N GLN A 162 8.77 17.04 7.08
CA GLN A 162 8.25 18.38 7.38
C GLN A 162 8.13 19.25 6.13
N LYS A 163 9.12 19.16 5.23
CA LYS A 163 9.13 19.87 3.95
C LYS A 163 7.93 19.52 3.06
N ALA A 164 7.54 18.24 2.99
CA ALA A 164 6.35 17.83 2.24
C ALA A 164 5.06 18.42 2.84
N PHE A 165 4.98 18.52 4.18
CA PHE A 165 3.83 19.12 4.87
C PHE A 165 3.75 20.64 4.67
N GLU A 166 4.89 21.33 4.64
CA GLU A 166 4.95 22.79 4.37
C GLU A 166 4.48 23.14 2.96
N LYS A 167 4.69 22.23 2.00
CA LYS A 167 4.24 22.37 0.60
C LYS A 167 2.81 21.86 0.35
N LEU A 168 2.13 21.35 1.37
CA LEU A 168 0.77 20.83 1.25
C LEU A 168 -0.24 21.91 1.65
N HIS A 169 -1.13 22.26 0.73
CA HIS A 169 -2.11 23.33 0.92
C HIS A 169 -3.52 22.79 0.81
N PHE A 170 -4.27 22.87 1.91
CA PHE A 170 -5.67 22.50 1.95
C PHE A 170 -6.49 23.35 0.98
N LYS A 171 -7.40 22.71 0.25
CA LYS A 171 -8.32 23.37 -0.67
C LYS A 171 -9.76 23.34 -0.16
N LYS A 172 -10.30 22.14 0.05
CA LYS A 172 -11.70 21.93 0.43
C LYS A 172 -11.92 20.52 0.95
N THR A 173 -13.13 20.24 1.43
CA THR A 173 -13.56 18.91 1.84
C THR A 173 -14.75 18.45 1.01
N HIS A 174 -14.75 17.18 0.65
CA HIS A 174 -15.87 16.50 0.01
C HIS A 174 -16.52 15.57 1.01
N LYS A 175 -17.84 15.62 1.10
CA LYS A 175 -18.59 14.68 1.94
C LYS A 175 -18.48 13.27 1.35
N SER A 176 -18.34 12.29 2.22
CA SER A 176 -18.43 10.86 1.91
C SER A 176 -19.59 10.25 2.68
N PRO A 177 -20.81 10.27 2.12
CA PRO A 177 -21.98 9.66 2.75
C PRO A 177 -21.76 8.18 3.06
N ALA A 178 -22.06 7.75 4.28
CA ALA A 178 -21.82 6.37 4.71
C ALA A 178 -22.68 5.37 3.93
N ASP A 179 -23.94 5.73 3.68
CA ASP A 179 -24.91 4.93 2.92
C ASP A 179 -24.47 4.62 1.49
N GLU A 180 -23.67 5.50 0.87
CA GLU A 180 -23.13 5.31 -0.46
C GLU A 180 -21.73 4.64 -0.46
N TYR A 181 -20.80 5.14 0.36
CA TYR A 181 -19.39 4.76 0.22
C TYR A 181 -18.98 3.55 1.07
N PHE A 182 -19.74 3.21 2.11
CA PHE A 182 -19.46 2.00 2.90
C PHE A 182 -19.64 0.73 2.06
N SER A 183 -20.72 0.66 1.28
CA SER A 183 -20.99 -0.45 0.36
C SER A 183 -19.94 -0.53 -0.74
N LYS A 184 -19.61 0.59 -1.40
CA LYS A 184 -18.54 0.67 -2.42
C LYS A 184 -17.19 0.15 -1.89
N ARG A 185 -16.80 0.59 -0.68
CA ARG A 185 -15.57 0.11 -0.02
C ARG A 185 -15.61 -1.41 0.19
N LYS A 186 -16.73 -1.92 0.70
CA LYS A 186 -16.93 -3.36 0.94
C LYS A 186 -16.85 -4.15 -0.36
N ASP A 187 -17.58 -3.72 -1.40
CA ASP A 187 -17.59 -4.36 -2.71
C ASP A 187 -16.19 -4.39 -3.34
N ARG A 188 -15.41 -3.31 -3.18
CA ARG A 188 -14.02 -3.29 -3.66
C ARG A 188 -13.16 -4.34 -2.96
N ASN A 189 -13.26 -4.45 -1.64
CA ASN A 189 -12.53 -5.45 -0.87
C ASN A 189 -12.98 -6.88 -1.24
N GLU A 190 -14.29 -7.11 -1.40
CA GLU A 190 -14.82 -8.41 -1.83
C GLU A 190 -14.33 -8.79 -3.24
N ASN A 191 -14.36 -7.85 -4.17
CA ASN A 191 -13.83 -8.05 -5.53
C ASN A 191 -12.34 -8.35 -5.53
N ALA A 192 -11.53 -7.66 -4.71
CA ALA A 192 -10.11 -7.97 -4.57
C ALA A 192 -9.88 -9.39 -4.03
N ASN A 193 -10.67 -9.83 -3.05
CA ASN A 193 -10.61 -11.19 -2.53
C ASN A 193 -11.03 -12.24 -3.57
N LEU A 194 -12.05 -11.96 -4.39
CA LEU A 194 -12.47 -12.85 -5.48
C LEU A 194 -11.38 -12.99 -6.54
N VAL A 195 -10.75 -11.89 -6.95
CA VAL A 195 -9.60 -11.89 -7.87
C VAL A 195 -8.50 -12.79 -7.32
N PHE A 196 -8.15 -12.65 -6.04
CA PHE A 196 -7.13 -13.48 -5.43
C PHE A 196 -7.48 -14.95 -5.39
N ARG A 197 -8.70 -15.31 -4.97
CA ARG A 197 -9.12 -16.73 -4.95
C ARG A 197 -8.96 -17.36 -6.33
N LYS A 198 -9.41 -16.64 -7.36
CA LYS A 198 -9.25 -17.08 -8.76
C LYS A 198 -7.79 -17.21 -9.18
N GLU A 199 -6.92 -16.29 -8.75
CA GLU A 199 -5.49 -16.39 -9.05
C GLU A 199 -4.79 -17.51 -8.27
N ALA A 200 -5.16 -17.74 -7.02
CA ALA A 200 -4.62 -18.79 -6.16
C ALA A 200 -5.06 -20.20 -6.57
N GLU A 201 -6.21 -20.34 -7.23
CA GLU A 201 -6.68 -21.59 -7.83
C GLU A 201 -5.83 -22.03 -9.05
N ASN A 202 -5.16 -21.09 -9.72
CA ASN A 202 -4.25 -21.42 -10.81
C ASN A 202 -2.96 -21.99 -10.23
N VAL A 203 -2.66 -23.25 -10.50
CA VAL A 203 -1.40 -23.85 -10.05
C VAL A 203 -0.25 -23.32 -10.92
N ASP A 204 0.70 -22.64 -10.27
CA ASP A 204 1.93 -22.17 -10.90
C ASP A 204 3.09 -23.11 -10.54
N LEU A 205 3.19 -24.25 -11.23
CA LEU A 205 4.17 -25.31 -10.90
C LEU A 205 5.63 -24.84 -11.07
N ASP A 206 5.88 -23.98 -12.04
CA ASP A 206 7.21 -23.46 -12.40
C ASP A 206 7.47 -22.08 -11.77
N GLY A 207 6.53 -21.58 -10.95
CA GLY A 207 6.63 -20.30 -10.28
C GLY A 207 7.71 -20.27 -9.21
N ILE A 208 8.22 -19.06 -8.92
CA ILE A 208 9.12 -18.83 -7.79
C ILE A 208 8.27 -18.63 -6.54
N PHE A 209 8.45 -19.50 -5.54
CA PHE A 209 7.79 -19.38 -4.25
C PHE A 209 8.76 -18.92 -3.16
N MET A 210 8.24 -18.59 -1.98
CA MET A 210 9.05 -18.17 -0.83
C MET A 210 10.16 -19.18 -0.47
N ARG A 211 9.89 -20.49 -0.56
CA ARG A 211 10.90 -21.53 -0.32
C ARG A 211 12.08 -21.42 -1.29
N ASP A 212 11.81 -21.07 -2.54
CA ASP A 212 12.83 -21.00 -3.60
C ASP A 212 13.68 -19.74 -3.39
N ILE A 213 13.05 -18.61 -3.05
CA ILE A 213 13.74 -17.38 -2.61
C ILE A 213 14.73 -17.67 -1.48
N LEU A 214 14.27 -18.38 -0.44
CA LEU A 214 15.07 -18.71 0.73
C LEU A 214 16.18 -19.72 0.41
N ARG A 215 15.86 -20.80 -0.32
CA ARG A 215 16.80 -21.87 -0.66
C ARG A 215 17.93 -21.37 -1.55
N GLU A 216 17.58 -20.56 -2.55
CA GLU A 216 18.51 -20.10 -3.58
C GLU A 216 19.11 -18.73 -3.28
N LYS A 217 18.72 -18.13 -2.13
CA LYS A 217 19.17 -16.81 -1.69
C LYS A 217 18.96 -15.74 -2.75
N ILE A 218 17.78 -15.72 -3.35
CA ILE A 218 17.37 -14.73 -4.35
C ILE A 218 17.42 -13.33 -3.71
N LYS A 219 17.95 -12.34 -4.44
CA LYS A 219 18.08 -10.95 -3.99
C LYS A 219 17.47 -9.99 -4.99
N ASN A 220 17.44 -8.70 -4.63
CA ASN A 220 16.78 -7.65 -5.40
C ASN A 220 17.34 -7.44 -6.83
N ASP A 221 18.57 -7.87 -7.08
CA ASP A 221 19.28 -7.81 -8.36
C ASP A 221 19.15 -9.10 -9.19
N ASP A 222 18.41 -10.10 -8.72
CA ASP A 222 18.22 -11.35 -9.45
C ASP A 222 17.35 -11.14 -10.71
N GLU A 223 17.89 -11.55 -11.86
CA GLU A 223 17.26 -11.36 -13.17
C GLU A 223 15.89 -12.02 -13.29
N ARG A 224 15.63 -13.08 -12.51
CA ARG A 224 14.37 -13.82 -12.55
C ARG A 224 13.19 -13.04 -11.97
N LEU A 225 13.46 -11.91 -11.31
CA LEU A 225 12.44 -11.05 -10.72
C LEU A 225 11.95 -9.94 -11.67
N ARG A 226 12.51 -9.86 -12.87
CA ARG A 226 12.23 -8.82 -13.87
C ARG A 226 11.35 -9.32 -15.01
#